data_AF-A0A3B9LR70-F1
#
_entry.id   AF-A0A3B9LR70-F1
#
_cell.length_a   1.000
_cell.length_b   1.000
_cell.length_c   1.000
_cell.angle_alpha   90.00
_cell.angle_beta   90.00
_cell.angle_gamma   90.00
#
_symmetry.space_group_name_H-M   'P 1'
#
loop_
_entity.id
_entity.type
_entity.pdbx_description
1 polymer ?
#
loop_
_entity_poly.entity_id
_entity_poly.type
_entity_poly.pdbx_seq_one_letter_code
_entity_poly.pdbx_strand_id
1 'polypeptide(L)'
;MEYLKQRTGFSNILQRNLGGQYVVVNIAKNGWNTTDEYQAILSYPYKPKKIILSYYLNDILGAASQLGYGSPVRVERPHNRILRFVTDHSYALNFTYWRLYRFYNKDLGEKYWEFLKDSYSNRNIWEAHEAELSRIVTYTQSQGIDLSVVVFPNLREVKAGAVLTSKVAEFFQKHNVRVLNLEPLLIDRDPMTLVVNSLDAHPNEALNREVAELLTKAIQAEDR
;
A
#
# COMPACT_ATOMS: atom_id res chain seq x y z
N MET A 1 -9.69 -12.64 -10.36
CA MET A 1 -9.58 -11.40 -9.54
C MET A 1 -8.18 -10.80 -9.63
N GLU A 2 -7.11 -11.58 -9.44
CA GLU A 2 -5.72 -11.11 -9.58
C GLU A 2 -5.39 -10.60 -11.01
N TYR A 3 -5.93 -11.26 -12.04
CA TYR A 3 -5.75 -10.87 -13.45
C TYR A 3 -6.43 -9.54 -13.85
N LEU A 4 -7.49 -9.13 -13.14
CA LEU A 4 -8.17 -7.84 -13.38
C LEU A 4 -7.47 -6.69 -12.62
N LYS A 5 -7.00 -6.94 -11.38
CA LYS A 5 -6.13 -6.00 -10.64
C LYS A 5 -4.84 -5.68 -11.42
N GLN A 6 -4.31 -6.67 -12.15
CA GLN A 6 -3.12 -6.49 -13.01
C GLN A 6 -3.34 -5.67 -14.29
N ARG A 7 -4.57 -5.29 -14.69
CA ARG A 7 -4.78 -4.41 -15.87
C ARG A 7 -5.06 -2.95 -15.53
N THR A 8 -5.66 -2.71 -14.36
CA THR A 8 -6.16 -1.40 -13.93
C THR A 8 -5.36 -0.75 -12.81
N GLY A 9 -4.38 -1.46 -12.22
CA GLY A 9 -3.43 -0.84 -11.28
C GLY A 9 -2.67 0.32 -11.92
N PHE A 10 -2.38 1.36 -11.14
CA PHE A 10 -1.78 2.60 -11.64
C PHE A 10 -0.46 2.37 -12.38
N SER A 11 0.34 1.36 -12.01
CA SER A 11 1.61 1.02 -12.67
C SER A 11 1.44 0.61 -14.15
N ASN A 12 0.36 -0.11 -14.48
CA ASN A 12 0.07 -0.49 -15.87
C ASN A 12 -0.46 0.68 -16.69
N ILE A 13 -1.22 1.57 -16.06
CA ILE A 13 -1.68 2.82 -16.68
C ILE A 13 -0.46 3.70 -16.96
N LEU A 14 0.45 3.81 -15.99
CA LEU A 14 1.69 4.57 -16.10
C LEU A 14 2.58 4.07 -17.26
N GLN A 15 2.75 2.74 -17.43
CA GLN A 15 3.45 2.17 -18.59
C GLN A 15 2.83 2.65 -19.92
N ARG A 16 1.50 2.65 -20.03
CA ARG A 16 0.81 3.07 -21.26
C ARG A 16 1.00 4.56 -21.52
N ASN A 17 0.89 5.38 -20.47
CA ASN A 17 0.99 6.83 -20.58
C ASN A 17 2.40 7.31 -20.92
N LEU A 18 3.44 6.68 -20.37
CA LEU A 18 4.84 7.04 -20.62
C LEU A 18 5.36 6.48 -21.96
N GLY A 19 4.68 5.49 -22.55
CA GLY A 19 5.02 4.91 -23.84
C GLY A 19 6.41 4.27 -23.87
N GLY A 20 7.03 4.24 -25.06
CA GLY A 20 8.32 3.56 -25.28
C GLY A 20 9.55 4.26 -24.68
N GLN A 21 9.40 5.44 -24.07
CA GLN A 21 10.50 6.14 -23.40
C GLN A 21 10.87 5.51 -22.06
N TYR A 22 9.91 4.81 -21.45
CA TYR A 22 10.04 4.19 -20.13
C TYR A 22 9.64 2.73 -20.16
N VAL A 23 10.36 1.93 -19.38
CA VAL A 23 9.93 0.59 -18.98
C VAL A 23 9.53 0.66 -17.52
N VAL A 24 8.24 0.44 -17.25
CA VAL A 24 7.65 0.43 -15.91
C VAL A 24 7.49 -1.02 -15.48
N VAL A 25 8.13 -1.37 -14.37
CA VAL A 25 8.08 -2.72 -13.81
C VAL A 25 7.43 -2.68 -12.43
N ASN A 26 6.33 -3.42 -12.28
CA ASN A 26 5.69 -3.59 -10.98
C ASN A 26 6.26 -4.83 -10.28
N ILE A 27 6.98 -4.62 -9.19
CA ILE A 27 7.53 -5.71 -8.36
C ILE A 27 6.76 -5.93 -7.06
N ALA A 28 5.73 -5.12 -6.79
CA ALA A 28 4.97 -5.18 -5.54
C ALA A 28 4.14 -6.46 -5.42
N LYS A 29 3.96 -6.95 -4.19
CA LYS A 29 3.05 -8.05 -3.88
C LYS A 29 2.11 -7.68 -2.73
N ASN A 30 0.92 -8.29 -2.76
CA ASN A 30 -0.07 -8.08 -1.71
C ASN A 30 0.46 -8.55 -0.35
N GLY A 31 0.23 -7.74 0.68
CA GLY A 31 0.57 -8.07 2.06
C GLY A 31 2.01 -7.76 2.48
N TRP A 32 2.80 -7.12 1.61
CA TRP A 32 4.11 -6.59 1.98
C TRP A 32 4.03 -5.45 2.98
N ASN A 33 5.11 -5.32 3.75
CA ASN A 33 5.46 -4.14 4.54
C ASN A 33 6.79 -3.53 4.04
N THR A 34 7.25 -2.44 4.65
CA THR A 34 8.48 -1.73 4.24
C THR A 34 9.74 -2.59 4.22
N THR A 35 9.86 -3.58 5.12
CA THR A 35 11.01 -4.50 5.09
C THR A 35 10.96 -5.40 3.85
N ASP A 36 9.79 -5.92 3.48
CA ASP A 36 9.62 -6.73 2.26
C ASP A 36 9.90 -5.90 1.00
N GLU A 37 9.41 -4.66 0.95
CA GLU A 37 9.65 -3.72 -0.14
C GLU A 37 11.14 -3.44 -0.32
N TYR A 38 11.86 -3.21 0.77
CA TYR A 38 13.30 -3.00 0.73
C TYR A 38 14.05 -4.22 0.21
N GLN A 39 13.67 -5.44 0.64
CA GLN A 39 14.27 -6.67 0.09
C GLN A 39 13.99 -6.83 -1.40
N ALA A 40 12.77 -6.50 -1.84
CA ALA A 40 12.42 -6.54 -3.25
C ALA A 40 13.29 -5.58 -4.09
N ILE A 41 13.50 -4.36 -3.59
CA ILE A 41 14.39 -3.35 -4.22
C ILE A 41 15.81 -3.90 -4.35
N LEU A 42 16.37 -4.51 -3.30
CA LEU A 42 17.73 -5.07 -3.32
C LEU A 42 17.85 -6.28 -4.26
N SER A 43 16.81 -7.10 -4.33
CA SER A 43 16.81 -8.33 -5.15
C SER A 43 16.54 -8.09 -6.63
N TYR A 44 16.07 -6.89 -7.01
CA TYR A 44 15.73 -6.60 -8.39
C TYR A 44 17.00 -6.54 -9.26
N PRO A 45 17.09 -7.33 -10.35
CA PRO A 45 18.36 -7.58 -11.04
C PRO A 45 18.89 -6.39 -11.86
N TYR A 46 18.11 -5.35 -12.06
CA TYR A 46 18.49 -4.17 -12.84
C TYR A 46 18.45 -2.92 -11.99
N LYS A 47 19.44 -2.04 -12.10
CA LYS A 47 19.42 -0.74 -11.42
C LYS A 47 18.40 0.19 -12.11
N PRO A 48 17.28 0.56 -11.46
CA PRO A 48 16.32 1.47 -12.07
C PRO A 48 16.83 2.92 -12.00
N LYS A 49 16.33 3.78 -12.89
CA LYS A 49 16.56 5.24 -12.79
C LYS A 49 15.68 5.89 -11.72
N LYS A 50 14.46 5.37 -11.56
CA LYS A 50 13.45 5.88 -10.62
C LYS A 50 12.78 4.73 -9.88
N ILE A 51 12.44 4.94 -8.63
CA ILE A 51 11.57 4.06 -7.84
C ILE A 51 10.37 4.87 -7.38
N ILE A 52 9.16 4.32 -7.57
CA ILE A 52 7.92 4.85 -7.04
C ILE A 52 7.46 3.90 -5.95
N LEU A 53 7.57 4.33 -4.69
CA LEU A 53 7.09 3.57 -3.54
C LEU A 53 5.59 3.82 -3.35
N SER A 54 4.79 2.75 -3.30
CA SER A 54 3.34 2.83 -3.09
C SER A 54 3.01 2.51 -1.63
N TYR A 55 3.15 3.50 -0.77
CA TYR A 55 3.01 3.34 0.67
C TYR A 55 1.55 3.26 1.12
N TYR A 56 1.24 2.33 2.03
CA TYR A 56 -0.03 2.27 2.75
C TYR A 56 0.18 2.11 4.26
N LEU A 57 -0.83 2.43 5.05
CA LEU A 57 -0.68 2.51 6.52
C LEU A 57 -0.28 1.19 7.19
N ASN A 58 -0.47 0.04 6.52
CA ASN A 58 -0.06 -1.26 7.03
C ASN A 58 1.44 -1.55 6.86
N ASP A 59 2.20 -0.68 6.21
CA ASP A 59 3.65 -0.83 6.09
C ASP A 59 4.37 -0.77 7.44
N ILE A 60 3.76 -0.10 8.45
CA ILE A 60 4.26 -0.04 9.83
C ILE A 60 4.21 -1.39 10.57
N LEU A 61 3.46 -2.38 10.04
CA LEU A 61 3.25 -3.65 10.74
C LEU A 61 4.54 -4.46 10.92
N GLY A 62 5.53 -4.28 10.04
CA GLY A 62 6.85 -4.90 10.17
C GLY A 62 7.54 -4.47 11.47
N ALA A 63 7.69 -3.15 11.66
CA ALA A 63 8.21 -2.54 12.88
C ALA A 63 7.41 -2.94 14.14
N ALA A 64 6.08 -2.92 14.08
CA ALA A 64 5.24 -3.32 15.21
C ALA A 64 5.51 -4.78 15.63
N SER A 65 5.53 -5.69 14.65
CA SER A 65 5.78 -7.12 14.85
C SER A 65 7.18 -7.38 15.43
N GLN A 66 8.21 -6.67 14.94
CA GLN A 66 9.58 -6.79 15.45
C GLN A 66 9.69 -6.44 16.94
N LEU A 67 8.88 -5.51 17.42
CA LEU A 67 8.84 -5.09 18.82
C LEU A 67 7.86 -5.92 19.68
N GLY A 68 7.28 -6.99 19.13
CA GLY A 68 6.38 -7.89 19.84
C GLY A 68 4.91 -7.46 19.83
N TYR A 69 4.54 -6.43 19.07
CA TYR A 69 3.15 -6.02 18.89
C TYR A 69 2.52 -6.80 17.73
N GLY A 70 1.62 -7.72 18.04
CA GLY A 70 0.88 -8.47 17.03
C GLY A 70 -0.41 -7.76 16.61
N SER A 71 -0.73 -7.77 15.31
CA SER A 71 -2.05 -7.36 14.82
C SER A 71 -3.15 -8.16 15.55
N PRO A 72 -4.20 -7.49 16.07
CA PRO A 72 -5.32 -8.17 16.72
C PRO A 72 -6.17 -8.97 15.73
N VAL A 73 -5.96 -8.77 14.42
CA VAL A 73 -6.67 -9.48 13.36
C VAL A 73 -5.77 -10.56 12.77
N ARG A 74 -6.04 -11.81 13.14
CA ARG A 74 -5.53 -13.00 12.46
C ARG A 74 -6.63 -13.53 11.57
N VAL A 75 -6.46 -13.39 10.26
CA VAL A 75 -7.34 -14.05 9.28
C VAL A 75 -6.90 -15.50 9.21
N GLU A 76 -7.49 -16.33 10.07
CA GLU A 76 -7.15 -17.75 10.14
C GLU A 76 -7.87 -18.52 9.04
N ARG A 77 -7.13 -19.43 8.39
CA ARG A 77 -7.74 -20.38 7.46
C ARG A 77 -8.74 -21.27 8.22
N PRO A 78 -9.75 -21.84 7.54
CA PRO A 78 -10.65 -22.77 8.19
C PRO A 78 -9.87 -23.87 8.92
N HIS A 79 -10.11 -24.01 10.23
CA HIS A 79 -9.46 -25.04 11.05
C HIS A 79 -9.91 -26.45 10.66
N ASN A 80 -11.15 -26.58 10.20
CA ASN A 80 -11.69 -27.85 9.71
C ASN A 80 -11.01 -28.22 8.39
N ARG A 81 -10.37 -29.40 8.35
CA ARG A 81 -9.61 -29.88 7.17
C ARG A 81 -10.46 -30.02 5.91
N ILE A 82 -11.71 -30.46 6.05
CA ILE A 82 -12.64 -30.61 4.92
C ILE A 82 -13.00 -29.22 4.39
N LEU A 83 -13.39 -28.32 5.28
CA LEU A 83 -13.72 -26.95 4.91
C LEU A 83 -12.52 -26.25 4.25
N ARG A 84 -11.31 -26.42 4.80
CA ARG A 84 -10.08 -25.91 4.21
C ARG A 84 -9.81 -26.48 2.82
N PHE A 85 -9.90 -27.80 2.66
CA PHE A 85 -9.73 -28.46 1.36
C PHE A 85 -10.72 -27.89 0.34
N VAL A 86 -11.99 -27.77 0.71
CA VAL A 86 -13.05 -27.24 -0.15
C VAL A 86 -12.79 -25.77 -0.51
N THR A 87 -12.39 -24.92 0.44
CA THR A 87 -12.05 -23.52 0.17
C THR A 87 -10.75 -23.35 -0.62
N ASP A 88 -9.81 -24.29 -0.52
CA ASP A 88 -8.54 -24.22 -1.26
C ASP A 88 -8.71 -24.72 -2.72
N HIS A 89 -9.71 -25.56 -3.00
CA HIS A 89 -9.92 -26.19 -4.32
C HIS A 89 -11.17 -25.71 -5.06
N SER A 90 -11.98 -24.82 -4.48
CA SER A 90 -13.15 -24.25 -5.14
C SER A 90 -13.22 -22.74 -4.96
N TYR A 91 -13.09 -22.00 -6.07
CA TYR A 91 -13.19 -20.54 -6.07
C TYR A 91 -14.54 -20.03 -5.55
N ALA A 92 -15.65 -20.68 -5.93
CA ALA A 92 -16.99 -20.26 -5.52
C ALA A 92 -17.19 -20.42 -4.00
N LEU A 93 -16.69 -21.52 -3.43
CA LEU A 93 -16.80 -21.80 -2.00
C LEU A 93 -15.81 -20.98 -1.18
N ASN A 94 -14.59 -20.75 -1.70
CA ASN A 94 -13.64 -19.79 -1.16
C ASN A 94 -14.27 -18.40 -1.06
N PHE A 95 -14.84 -17.91 -2.16
CA PHE A 95 -15.49 -16.61 -2.23
C PHE A 95 -16.65 -16.50 -1.22
N THR A 96 -17.53 -17.50 -1.19
CA THR A 96 -18.67 -17.55 -0.27
C THR A 96 -18.20 -17.57 1.19
N TYR A 97 -17.23 -18.42 1.53
CA TYR A 97 -16.67 -18.51 2.88
C TYR A 97 -16.11 -17.17 3.34
N TRP A 98 -15.23 -16.54 2.56
CA TRP A 98 -14.63 -15.26 2.95
C TRP A 98 -15.64 -14.12 3.00
N ARG A 99 -16.70 -14.19 2.19
CA ARG A 99 -17.80 -13.22 2.26
C ARG A 99 -18.61 -13.37 3.54
N LEU A 100 -18.94 -14.58 3.94
CA LEU A 100 -19.62 -14.85 5.22
C LEU A 100 -18.71 -14.51 6.41
N TYR A 101 -17.44 -14.92 6.38
CA TYR A 101 -16.46 -14.60 7.41
C TYR A 101 -16.40 -13.09 7.68
N ARG A 102 -16.24 -12.27 6.63
CA ARG A 102 -16.23 -10.80 6.78
C ARG A 102 -17.58 -10.23 7.23
N PHE A 103 -18.69 -10.85 6.85
CA PHE A 103 -20.01 -10.42 7.28
C PHE A 103 -20.25 -10.68 8.78
N TYR A 104 -19.75 -11.79 9.32
CA TYR A 104 -19.90 -12.12 10.74
C TYR A 104 -18.85 -11.47 11.64
N ASN A 105 -17.69 -11.08 11.09
CA ASN A 105 -16.58 -10.50 11.83
C ASN A 105 -16.35 -9.03 11.42
N LYS A 106 -17.39 -8.20 11.50
CA LYS A 106 -17.36 -6.79 11.06
C LYS A 106 -16.42 -5.92 11.90
N ASP A 107 -16.29 -6.26 13.17
CA ASP A 107 -15.44 -5.60 14.16
C ASP A 107 -13.94 -5.76 13.88
N LEU A 108 -13.53 -6.75 13.08
CA LEU A 108 -12.12 -6.94 12.71
C LEU A 108 -11.56 -5.72 11.98
N GLY A 109 -12.36 -5.07 11.13
CA GLY A 109 -11.92 -3.86 10.43
C GLY A 109 -11.61 -2.71 11.40
N GLU A 110 -12.46 -2.52 12.41
CA GLU A 110 -12.31 -1.48 13.44
C GLU A 110 -11.11 -1.78 14.35
N LYS A 111 -10.98 -3.01 14.84
CA LYS A 111 -9.83 -3.44 15.67
C LYS A 111 -8.51 -3.29 14.92
N TYR A 112 -8.49 -3.64 13.63
CA TYR A 112 -7.32 -3.44 12.80
C TYR A 112 -7.00 -1.95 12.63
N TRP A 113 -8.02 -1.11 12.43
CA TRP A 113 -7.84 0.33 12.31
C TRP A 113 -7.32 0.97 13.61
N GLU A 114 -7.85 0.56 14.76
CA GLU A 114 -7.33 0.95 16.08
C GLU A 114 -5.87 0.55 16.25
N PHE A 115 -5.53 -0.70 15.93
CA PHE A 115 -4.14 -1.16 15.99
C PHE A 115 -3.19 -0.34 15.12
N LEU A 116 -3.63 0.08 13.92
CA LEU A 116 -2.83 0.98 13.08
C LEU A 116 -2.63 2.33 13.77
N LYS A 117 -3.69 2.98 14.27
CA LYS A 117 -3.57 4.25 15.01
C LYS A 117 -2.63 4.13 16.22
N ASP A 118 -2.71 3.04 16.95
CA ASP A 118 -1.85 2.75 18.10
C ASP A 118 -0.39 2.56 17.66
N SER A 119 -0.17 1.89 16.53
CA SER A 119 1.17 1.71 15.95
C SER A 119 1.83 3.04 15.58
N TYR A 120 1.08 3.96 14.96
CA TYR A 120 1.62 5.29 14.59
C TYR A 120 1.79 6.24 15.77
N SER A 121 1.03 6.07 16.85
CA SER A 121 1.15 6.88 18.07
C SER A 121 2.20 6.34 19.05
N ASN A 122 2.52 5.05 18.98
CA ASN A 122 3.60 4.45 19.76
C ASN A 122 4.97 4.90 19.23
N ARG A 123 5.71 5.63 20.06
CA ARG A 123 7.04 6.16 19.72
C ARG A 123 8.02 5.09 19.29
N ASN A 124 8.11 3.97 20.00
CA ASN A 124 9.09 2.91 19.71
C ASN A 124 8.80 2.24 18.36
N ILE A 125 7.51 1.99 18.08
CA ILE A 125 7.09 1.42 16.78
C ILE A 125 7.38 2.41 15.65
N TRP A 126 7.06 3.68 15.85
CA TRP A 126 7.35 4.71 14.86
C TRP A 126 8.85 4.86 14.59
N GLU A 127 9.70 4.95 15.63
CA GLU A 127 11.15 5.05 15.46
C GLU A 127 11.74 3.83 14.73
N ALA A 128 11.25 2.62 15.03
CA ALA A 128 11.64 1.42 14.30
C ALA A 128 11.21 1.49 12.83
N HIS A 129 10.01 2.00 12.55
CA HIS A 129 9.52 2.15 11.19
C HIS A 129 10.27 3.26 10.41
N GLU A 130 10.62 4.37 11.05
CA GLU A 130 11.49 5.40 10.46
C GLU A 130 12.84 4.80 10.05
N ALA A 131 13.39 3.88 10.85
CA ALA A 131 14.62 3.17 10.49
C ALA A 131 14.41 2.27 9.25
N GLU A 132 13.27 1.59 9.12
CA GLU A 132 12.92 0.83 7.90
C GLU A 132 12.85 1.74 6.67
N LEU A 133 12.10 2.84 6.75
CA LEU A 133 11.94 3.81 5.66
C LEU A 133 13.29 4.47 5.29
N SER A 134 14.12 4.79 6.29
CA SER A 134 15.45 5.36 6.10
C SER A 134 16.38 4.45 5.29
N ARG A 135 16.20 3.12 5.35
CA ARG A 135 17.00 2.18 4.54
C ARG A 135 16.70 2.32 3.06
N ILE A 136 15.43 2.50 2.70
CA ILE A 136 15.02 2.74 1.31
C ILE A 136 15.62 4.07 0.83
N VAL A 137 15.40 5.15 1.57
CA VAL A 137 15.91 6.50 1.25
C VAL A 137 17.44 6.50 1.08
N THR A 138 18.15 5.95 2.06
CA THR A 138 19.63 5.92 2.06
C THR A 138 20.13 5.10 0.87
N TYR A 139 19.52 3.95 0.60
CA TYR A 139 19.91 3.12 -0.54
C TYR A 139 19.69 3.87 -1.86
N THR A 140 18.50 4.44 -2.09
CA THR A 140 18.22 5.13 -3.35
C THR A 140 19.14 6.32 -3.57
N GLN A 141 19.39 7.12 -2.53
CA GLN A 141 20.32 8.25 -2.60
C GLN A 141 21.75 7.79 -2.89
N SER A 142 22.25 6.76 -2.18
CA SER A 142 23.60 6.21 -2.41
C SER A 142 23.80 5.66 -3.82
N GLN A 143 22.71 5.21 -4.45
CA GLN A 143 22.73 4.67 -5.80
C GLN A 143 22.42 5.72 -6.87
N GLY A 144 22.10 6.97 -6.51
CA GLY A 144 21.64 7.97 -7.46
C GLY A 144 20.32 7.57 -8.15
N ILE A 145 19.47 6.83 -7.43
CA ILE A 145 18.13 6.44 -7.87
C ILE A 145 17.16 7.51 -7.36
N ASP A 146 16.36 8.06 -8.26
CA ASP A 146 15.33 9.04 -7.93
C ASP A 146 14.13 8.34 -7.26
N LEU A 147 13.91 8.63 -5.98
CA LEU A 147 12.82 8.08 -5.19
C LEU A 147 11.65 9.07 -5.16
N SER A 148 10.46 8.57 -5.46
CA SER A 148 9.18 9.25 -5.21
C SER A 148 8.25 8.32 -4.44
N VAL A 149 7.37 8.88 -3.62
CA VAL A 149 6.43 8.12 -2.79
C VAL A 149 5.01 8.55 -3.05
N VAL A 150 4.11 7.59 -3.26
CA VAL A 150 2.67 7.79 -3.24
C VAL A 150 2.15 7.30 -1.90
N VAL A 151 1.57 8.19 -1.10
CA VAL A 151 1.00 7.84 0.21
C VAL A 151 -0.50 7.70 0.06
N PHE A 152 -1.00 6.47 0.16
CA PHE A 152 -2.44 6.19 0.17
C PHE A 152 -3.00 6.33 1.59
N PRO A 153 -4.06 7.14 1.80
CA PRO A 153 -4.80 7.13 3.06
C PRO A 153 -5.65 5.89 3.19
N ASN A 154 -6.14 5.62 4.40
CA ASN A 154 -7.25 4.70 4.57
C ASN A 154 -8.47 5.23 3.80
N LEU A 155 -8.78 4.64 2.64
CA LEU A 155 -9.81 5.14 1.73
C LEU A 155 -11.22 5.12 2.33
N ARG A 156 -11.44 4.36 3.41
CA ARG A 156 -12.71 4.37 4.16
C ARG A 156 -12.80 5.45 5.21
N GLU A 157 -11.65 5.96 5.64
CA GLU A 157 -11.47 6.79 6.82
C GLU A 157 -10.45 7.90 6.52
N VAL A 158 -10.54 8.53 5.34
CA VAL A 158 -9.50 9.44 4.83
C VAL A 158 -9.20 10.55 5.83
N LYS A 159 -10.25 11.24 6.27
CA LYS A 159 -10.15 12.31 7.27
C LYS A 159 -9.60 11.83 8.61
N ALA A 160 -10.05 10.67 9.10
CA ALA A 160 -9.59 10.12 10.38
C ALA A 160 -8.14 9.60 10.31
N GLY A 161 -7.67 9.20 9.12
CA GLY A 161 -6.30 8.75 8.87
C GLY A 161 -5.31 9.86 8.52
N ALA A 162 -5.77 11.11 8.37
CA ALA A 162 -4.94 12.19 7.83
C ALA A 162 -3.65 12.43 8.62
N VAL A 163 -3.73 12.39 9.95
CA VAL A 163 -2.55 12.55 10.82
C VAL A 163 -1.50 11.46 10.57
N LEU A 164 -1.93 10.23 10.28
CA LEU A 164 -1.02 9.10 10.04
C LEU A 164 -0.33 9.27 8.69
N THR A 165 -1.07 9.63 7.63
CA THR A 165 -0.49 9.86 6.31
C THR A 165 0.41 11.10 6.26
N SER A 166 0.04 12.18 6.95
CA SER A 166 0.88 13.38 7.05
C SER A 166 2.20 13.07 7.74
N LYS A 167 2.18 12.29 8.82
CA LYS A 167 3.39 11.84 9.53
C LYS A 167 4.38 11.11 8.60
N VAL A 168 3.87 10.27 7.70
CA VAL A 168 4.69 9.58 6.69
C VAL A 168 5.18 10.52 5.60
N ALA A 169 4.31 11.41 5.11
CA ALA A 169 4.67 12.39 4.09
C ALA A 169 5.77 13.33 4.59
N GLU A 170 5.65 13.83 5.82
CA GLU A 170 6.63 14.68 6.49
C GLU A 170 7.99 13.99 6.63
N PHE A 171 8.01 12.69 6.99
CA PHE A 171 9.24 11.90 7.03
C PHE A 171 9.95 11.95 5.66
N PHE A 172 9.29 11.56 4.58
CA PHE A 172 9.92 11.54 3.26
C PHE A 172 10.32 12.93 2.76
N GLN A 173 9.48 13.95 2.98
CA GLN A 173 9.78 15.33 2.62
C GLN A 173 11.02 15.87 3.34
N LYS A 174 11.17 15.59 4.64
CA LYS A 174 12.38 15.93 5.42
C LYS A 174 13.64 15.30 4.85
N HIS A 175 13.52 14.15 4.20
CA HIS A 175 14.59 13.45 3.52
C HIS A 175 14.77 13.85 2.04
N ASN A 176 14.17 14.97 1.60
CA ASN A 176 14.20 15.47 0.22
C ASN A 176 13.65 14.47 -0.81
N VAL A 177 12.69 13.65 -0.40
CA VAL A 177 11.98 12.72 -1.28
C VAL A 177 10.67 13.36 -1.72
N ARG A 178 10.33 13.20 -3.01
CA ARG A 178 9.07 13.74 -3.55
C ARG A 178 7.90 12.88 -3.11
N VAL A 179 6.86 13.53 -2.58
CA VAL A 179 5.70 12.83 -2.03
C VAL A 179 4.42 13.29 -2.71
N LEU A 180 3.71 12.34 -3.30
CA LEU A 180 2.31 12.48 -3.67
C LEU A 180 1.45 11.95 -2.50
N ASN A 181 1.16 12.83 -1.54
CA ASN A 181 0.20 12.53 -0.48
C ASN A 181 -1.21 12.65 -1.05
N LEU A 182 -1.96 11.54 -1.08
CA LEU A 182 -3.30 11.54 -1.66
C LEU A 182 -4.37 12.06 -0.71
N GLU A 183 -4.11 12.14 0.60
CA GLU A 183 -5.11 12.58 1.58
C GLU A 183 -5.77 13.93 1.23
N PRO A 184 -5.02 15.02 0.92
CA PRO A 184 -5.64 16.32 0.63
C PRO A 184 -6.54 16.30 -0.61
N LEU A 185 -6.30 15.39 -1.55
CA LEU A 185 -7.09 15.24 -2.78
C LEU A 185 -8.40 14.48 -2.55
N LEU A 186 -8.46 13.69 -1.47
CA LEU A 186 -9.49 12.69 -1.23
C LEU A 186 -10.34 12.97 0.01
N ILE A 187 -9.93 13.89 0.90
CA ILE A 187 -10.54 14.10 2.22
C ILE A 187 -12.05 14.37 2.20
N ASP A 188 -12.55 15.10 1.20
CA ASP A 188 -13.97 15.46 1.08
C ASP A 188 -14.75 14.55 0.10
N ARG A 189 -14.11 13.52 -0.45
CA ARG A 189 -14.76 12.59 -1.39
C ARG A 189 -15.48 11.48 -0.61
N ASP A 190 -16.61 11.04 -1.15
CA ASP A 190 -17.33 9.87 -0.61
C ASP A 190 -16.41 8.63 -0.66
N PRO A 191 -16.09 7.99 0.49
CA PRO A 191 -15.28 6.79 0.55
C PRO A 191 -15.69 5.68 -0.43
N MET A 192 -17.00 5.52 -0.67
CA MET A 192 -17.52 4.48 -1.55
C MET A 192 -17.21 4.73 -3.03
N THR A 193 -16.87 5.96 -3.39
CA THR A 193 -16.41 6.31 -4.74
C THR A 193 -14.91 6.07 -4.94
N LEU A 194 -14.16 5.77 -3.88
CA LEU A 194 -12.70 5.57 -3.91
C LEU A 194 -12.30 4.09 -3.95
N VAL A 195 -13.13 3.22 -3.39
CA VAL A 195 -12.84 1.79 -3.22
C VAL A 195 -13.53 0.93 -4.27
N VAL A 196 -13.06 -0.31 -4.47
CA VAL A 196 -13.66 -1.26 -5.43
C VAL A 196 -15.12 -1.56 -5.04
N ASN A 197 -15.39 -1.82 -3.76
CA ASN A 197 -16.75 -1.94 -3.20
C ASN A 197 -16.72 -2.01 -1.66
N SER A 198 -17.89 -2.19 -1.04
CA SER A 198 -18.04 -2.23 0.43
C SER A 198 -17.36 -3.41 1.13
N LEU A 199 -16.89 -4.42 0.39
CA LEU A 199 -16.11 -5.55 0.94
C LEU A 199 -14.64 -5.55 0.49
N ASP A 200 -14.27 -4.68 -0.45
CA ASP A 200 -12.91 -4.57 -0.97
C ASP A 200 -12.48 -3.10 -0.91
N ALA A 201 -11.73 -2.76 0.15
CA ALA A 201 -11.26 -1.42 0.44
C ALA A 201 -10.06 -0.96 -0.41
N HIS A 202 -9.60 -1.78 -1.38
CA HIS A 202 -8.53 -1.36 -2.29
C HIS A 202 -9.02 -0.23 -3.22
N PRO A 203 -8.11 0.63 -3.73
CA PRO A 203 -8.46 1.68 -4.68
C PRO A 203 -9.12 1.08 -5.93
N ASN A 204 -10.21 1.70 -6.37
CA ASN A 204 -10.87 1.31 -7.61
C ASN A 204 -10.09 1.77 -8.86
N GLU A 205 -10.61 1.41 -10.04
CA GLU A 205 -9.99 1.77 -11.31
C GLU A 205 -9.89 3.29 -11.51
N ALA A 206 -10.92 4.05 -11.11
CA ALA A 206 -10.94 5.50 -11.28
C ALA A 206 -9.82 6.16 -10.47
N LEU A 207 -9.65 5.78 -9.20
CA LEU A 207 -8.58 6.28 -8.35
C LEU A 207 -7.19 5.85 -8.85
N ASN A 208 -7.02 4.60 -9.29
CA ASN A 208 -5.75 4.16 -9.89
C ASN A 208 -5.39 4.96 -11.15
N ARG A 209 -6.39 5.31 -11.98
CA ARG A 209 -6.20 6.14 -13.16
C ARG A 209 -5.76 7.56 -12.79
N GLU A 210 -6.44 8.18 -11.81
CA GLU A 210 -6.07 9.51 -11.32
C GLU A 210 -4.64 9.55 -10.78
N VAL A 211 -4.25 8.56 -9.97
CA VAL A 211 -2.87 8.43 -9.47
C VAL A 211 -1.87 8.29 -10.61
N ALA A 212 -2.16 7.45 -11.61
CA ALA A 212 -1.29 7.28 -12.76
C ALA A 212 -1.14 8.58 -13.58
N GLU A 213 -2.21 9.35 -13.75
CA GLU A 213 -2.19 10.64 -14.46
C GLU A 213 -1.36 11.68 -13.71
N LEU A 214 -1.48 11.76 -12.38
CA LEU A 214 -0.67 12.64 -11.53
C LEU A 214 0.83 12.28 -11.64
N LEU A 215 1.16 10.99 -11.54
CA LEU A 215 2.53 10.49 -11.71
C LEU A 215 3.08 10.74 -13.12
N THR A 216 2.26 10.53 -14.16
CA THR A 216 2.66 10.79 -15.55
C THR A 216 3.07 12.25 -15.72
N LYS A 217 2.23 13.19 -15.24
CA LYS A 217 2.50 14.63 -15.32
C LYS A 217 3.78 15.01 -14.57
N ALA A 218 3.99 14.46 -13.38
CA ALA A 218 5.19 14.71 -12.59
C ALA A 218 6.45 14.26 -13.34
N ILE A 219 6.47 13.02 -13.83
CA ILE A 219 7.63 12.46 -14.54
C ILE A 219 7.93 13.25 -15.82
N GLN A 220 6.92 13.56 -16.63
CA GLN A 220 7.11 14.32 -17.87
C GLN A 220 7.55 15.77 -17.65
N ALA A 221 7.29 16.35 -16.47
CA ALA A 221 7.75 17.70 -16.14
C ALA A 221 9.25 17.73 -15.79
N GLU A 222 9.82 16.61 -15.34
CA GLU A 222 11.25 16.48 -15.03
C GLU A 222 12.12 16.31 -16.29
N ASP A 223 11.54 15.77 -17.36
CA ASP A 223 12.23 15.51 -18.62
C ASP A 223 12.26 16.73 -19.57
N ARG A 224 11.69 17.86 -19.15
CA ARG A 224 11.68 19.13 -19.89
C ARG A 224 12.79 20.05 -19.41
#